data_AF-A0A7H8S7V0-F1
#
_entry.id   AF-A0A7H8S7V0-F1
#
_cell.length_a   1.000
_cell.length_b   1.000
_cell.length_c   1.000
_cell.angle_alpha   90.00
_cell.angle_beta   90.00
_cell.angle_gamma   90.00
#
_symmetry.space_group_name_H-M   'P 1'
#
loop_
_entity.id
_entity.type
_entity.pdbx_description
1 polymer ?
#
loop_
_entity_poly.entity_id
_entity_poly.type
_entity_poly.pdbx_seq_one_letter_code
_entity_poly.pdbx_strand_id
1 'polypeptide(L)'
;MKKCYMLMAVLVILTVSSAVAENVSAENNHPDNEKTVRIATYNMHTGIGTDGHYNLDRLANTIRESGADIIGLQEVDVHWGSRSEFENQIEMLADTLNMGLFYWTRPHQANEKAIRCSRLSKYPIIHS
;
A
#
# COMPACT_ATOMS: atom_id res chain seq x y z
N MET A 1 -51.06 -20.58 9.11
CA MET A 1 -51.16 -19.11 9.21
C MET A 1 -49.91 -18.42 9.76
N LYS A 2 -49.12 -19.01 10.69
CA LYS A 2 -47.92 -18.36 11.28
C LYS A 2 -46.67 -18.30 10.36
N LYS A 3 -46.58 -19.15 9.32
CA LYS A 3 -45.44 -19.18 8.38
C LYS A 3 -45.47 -18.04 7.32
N CYS A 4 -46.65 -17.51 6.98
CA CYS A 4 -46.77 -16.38 6.05
C CYS A 4 -46.32 -15.06 6.67
N TYR A 5 -46.52 -14.87 7.98
CA TYR A 5 -46.04 -13.67 8.69
C TYR A 5 -44.50 -13.62 8.76
N MET A 6 -43.85 -14.77 8.89
CA MET A 6 -42.39 -14.86 8.96
C MET A 6 -41.74 -14.54 7.60
N LEU A 7 -42.34 -14.98 6.48
CA LEU A 7 -41.85 -14.68 5.14
C LEU A 7 -42.03 -13.20 4.75
N MET A 8 -43.17 -12.60 5.14
CA MET A 8 -43.42 -11.18 4.91
C MET A 8 -42.52 -10.28 5.77
N ALA A 9 -42.23 -10.67 7.02
CA ALA A 9 -41.31 -9.92 7.88
C ALA A 9 -39.86 -9.97 7.36
N VAL A 10 -39.40 -11.12 6.86
CA VAL A 10 -38.05 -11.25 6.26
C VAL A 10 -37.92 -10.44 4.97
N LEU A 11 -38.98 -10.36 4.15
CA LEU A 11 -38.97 -9.58 2.91
C LEU A 11 -38.94 -8.06 3.17
N VAL A 12 -39.64 -7.59 4.20
CA VAL A 12 -39.59 -6.18 4.62
C VAL A 12 -38.19 -5.81 5.13
N ILE A 13 -37.56 -6.70 5.92
CA ILE A 13 -36.20 -6.48 6.45
C ILE A 13 -35.15 -6.43 5.32
N LEU A 14 -35.29 -7.23 4.25
CA LEU A 14 -34.36 -7.19 3.10
C LEU A 14 -34.46 -5.90 2.26
N THR A 15 -35.62 -5.25 2.22
CA THR A 15 -35.81 -4.04 1.39
C THR A 15 -35.31 -2.74 2.03
N VAL A 16 -35.15 -2.69 3.36
CA VAL A 16 -34.72 -1.47 4.06
C VAL A 16 -33.21 -1.24 3.96
N SER A 17 -32.40 -2.26 3.62
CA SER A 17 -30.95 -2.11 3.46
C SER A 17 -30.51 -1.34 2.21
N SER A 18 -31.43 -0.94 1.32
CA SER A 18 -31.15 -0.04 0.20
C SER A 18 -31.39 1.43 0.54
N ALA A 19 -31.52 1.77 1.83
CA ALA A 19 -31.59 3.15 2.29
C ALA A 19 -30.26 3.88 2.02
N VAL A 20 -30.22 4.50 0.85
CA VAL A 20 -29.50 5.72 0.48
C VAL A 20 -28.21 5.97 1.27
N ALA A 21 -27.08 5.53 0.71
CA ALA A 21 -25.81 6.20 0.96
C ALA A 21 -25.88 7.54 0.24
N GLU A 22 -26.46 8.57 0.88
CA GLU A 22 -26.25 9.94 0.43
C GLU A 22 -24.77 10.21 0.60
N ASN A 23 -24.05 10.33 -0.51
CA ASN A 23 -22.77 11.00 -0.51
C ASN A 23 -23.05 12.47 -0.21
N VAL A 24 -23.10 12.81 1.08
CA VAL A 24 -22.99 14.19 1.55
C VAL A 24 -21.61 14.65 1.15
N SER A 25 -21.54 15.16 -0.08
CA SER A 25 -20.40 15.91 -0.57
C SER A 25 -20.49 17.23 0.17
N ALA A 26 -19.72 17.38 1.25
CA ALA A 26 -19.49 18.70 1.81
C ALA A 26 -18.88 19.55 0.68
N GLU A 27 -19.65 20.51 0.18
CA GLU A 27 -19.18 21.50 -0.79
C GLU A 27 -18.17 22.40 -0.07
N ASN A 28 -16.94 21.91 0.08
CA ASN A 28 -15.83 22.69 0.60
C ASN A 28 -15.35 23.62 -0.52
N ASN A 29 -16.04 24.75 -0.67
CA ASN A 29 -15.58 25.89 -1.47
C ASN A 29 -14.36 26.54 -0.80
N HIS A 30 -13.21 25.86 -0.85
CA HIS A 30 -11.92 26.45 -0.51
C HIS A 30 -11.04 26.48 -1.78
N PRO A 31 -11.14 27.55 -2.59
CA PRO A 31 -10.29 27.67 -3.77
C PRO A 31 -8.82 27.84 -3.32
N ASP A 32 -7.94 27.02 -3.88
CA ASP A 32 -6.46 27.07 -3.81
C ASP A 32 -5.69 26.56 -2.57
N ASN A 33 -6.26 25.72 -1.69
CA ASN A 33 -5.44 25.04 -0.66
C ASN A 33 -5.80 23.58 -0.35
N GLU A 34 -6.55 22.90 -1.21
CA GLU A 34 -6.74 21.46 -1.06
C GLU A 34 -5.53 20.70 -1.62
N LYS A 35 -4.59 20.35 -0.75
CA LYS A 35 -3.50 19.44 -1.10
C LYS A 35 -4.00 18.00 -1.01
N THR A 36 -4.30 17.39 -2.15
CA THR A 36 -4.54 15.95 -2.22
C THR A 36 -3.23 15.19 -2.04
N VAL A 37 -3.20 14.22 -1.11
CA VAL A 37 -2.07 13.31 -0.91
C VAL A 37 -2.52 11.89 -1.22
N ARG A 38 -1.78 11.20 -2.09
CA ARG A 38 -2.06 9.80 -2.43
C ARG A 38 -1.19 8.86 -1.60
N ILE A 39 -1.84 7.96 -0.86
CA ILE A 39 -1.18 6.98 0.00
C ILE A 39 -1.51 5.58 -0.51
N ALA A 40 -0.49 4.73 -0.61
CA ALA A 40 -0.65 3.34 -1.00
C ALA A 40 0.10 2.39 -0.05
N THR A 41 -0.28 1.12 -0.08
CA THR A 41 0.50 0.02 0.49
C THR A 41 0.68 -1.06 -0.56
N TYR A 42 1.86 -1.67 -0.61
CA TYR A 42 2.14 -2.74 -1.55
C TYR A 42 3.05 -3.80 -0.93
N ASN A 43 2.54 -5.03 -0.90
CA ASN A 43 3.37 -6.20 -0.66
C ASN A 43 4.05 -6.59 -1.97
N MET A 44 5.35 -6.34 -2.05
CA MET A 44 6.12 -6.50 -3.29
C MET A 44 6.67 -7.91 -3.50
N HIS A 45 6.37 -8.86 -2.59
CA HIS A 45 6.81 -10.25 -2.66
C HIS A 45 8.30 -10.37 -3.01
N THR A 46 9.13 -9.55 -2.36
CA THR A 46 10.59 -9.52 -2.51
C THR A 46 11.09 -9.19 -3.93
N GLY A 47 10.24 -8.54 -4.74
CA GLY A 47 10.51 -8.16 -6.12
C GLY A 47 10.13 -9.22 -7.15
N ILE A 48 9.54 -10.33 -6.72
CA ILE A 48 9.15 -11.46 -7.58
C ILE A 48 7.73 -11.26 -8.10
N GLY A 49 7.59 -11.19 -9.42
CA GLY A 49 6.30 -11.04 -10.10
C GLY A 49 5.47 -12.33 -10.13
N THR A 50 4.26 -12.25 -10.69
CA THR A 50 3.42 -13.42 -10.96
C THR A 50 4.01 -14.35 -12.02
N ASP A 51 5.01 -13.87 -12.76
CA ASP A 51 5.86 -14.62 -13.68
C ASP A 51 6.97 -15.41 -12.96
N GLY A 52 7.11 -15.25 -11.64
CA GLY A 52 8.14 -15.91 -10.84
C GLY A 52 9.54 -15.29 -10.99
N HIS A 53 9.67 -14.17 -11.69
CA HIS A 53 10.97 -13.51 -11.91
C HIS A 53 11.15 -12.30 -11.02
N TYR A 54 12.35 -12.16 -10.46
CA TYR A 54 12.81 -10.97 -9.76
C TYR A 54 13.02 -9.82 -10.76
N ASN A 55 12.40 -8.66 -10.50
CA ASN A 55 12.57 -7.47 -11.34
C ASN A 55 12.18 -6.19 -10.56
N LEU A 56 13.18 -5.46 -10.05
CA LEU A 56 12.94 -4.20 -9.34
C LEU A 56 12.51 -3.05 -10.25
N ASP A 57 12.94 -3.01 -11.51
CA ASP A 57 12.53 -1.96 -12.45
C ASP A 57 11.02 -2.00 -12.71
N ARG A 58 10.47 -3.21 -12.87
CA ARG A 58 9.02 -3.44 -12.98
C ARG A 58 8.30 -2.94 -11.74
N LEU A 59 8.84 -3.22 -10.55
CA LEU A 59 8.27 -2.73 -9.30
C LEU A 59 8.30 -1.20 -9.23
N ALA A 60 9.42 -0.57 -9.59
CA ALA A 60 9.54 0.89 -9.64
C ALA A 60 8.53 1.49 -10.62
N ASN A 61 8.30 0.87 -11.78
CA ASN A 61 7.28 1.30 -12.74
C ASN A 61 5.87 1.21 -12.14
N THR A 62 5.52 0.10 -11.48
CA THR A 62 4.23 -0.05 -10.79
C THR A 62 4.02 1.05 -9.74
N ILE A 63 5.03 1.36 -8.93
CA ILE A 63 4.95 2.41 -7.90
C ILE A 63 4.80 3.80 -8.53
N ARG A 64 5.49 4.05 -9.65
CA ARG A 64 5.39 5.31 -10.40
C ARG A 64 3.99 5.48 -11.00
N GLU A 65 3.46 4.44 -11.61
CA GLU A 65 2.12 4.42 -12.23
C GLU A 65 1.00 4.54 -11.21
N SER A 66 1.18 4.05 -9.98
CA SER A 66 0.20 4.22 -8.91
C SER A 66 -0.01 5.69 -8.53
N GLY A 67 0.93 6.57 -8.86
CA GLY A 67 0.89 7.99 -8.52
C GLY A 67 0.92 8.25 -7.02
N ALA A 68 1.44 7.31 -6.21
CA ALA A 68 1.52 7.49 -4.76
C ALA A 68 2.53 8.59 -4.41
N ASP A 69 2.19 9.40 -3.41
CA ASP A 69 3.11 10.37 -2.80
C ASP A 69 3.82 9.76 -1.59
N ILE A 70 3.13 8.83 -0.91
CA ILE A 70 3.66 8.02 0.18
C ILE A 70 3.25 6.57 -0.08
N ILE A 71 4.20 5.65 -0.01
CA ILE A 71 3.92 4.21 -0.15
C ILE A 71 4.58 3.41 0.96
N GLY A 72 3.79 2.56 1.63
CA GLY A 72 4.30 1.54 2.53
C GLY A 72 4.58 0.25 1.78
N LEU A 73 5.77 -0.32 1.95
CA LEU A 73 6.18 -1.56 1.30
C LEU A 73 6.30 -2.69 2.33
N GLN A 74 5.89 -3.89 1.95
CA GLN A 74 6.03 -5.12 2.74
C GLN A 74 6.79 -6.19 1.96
N GLU A 75 7.42 -7.11 2.69
CA GLU A 75 8.26 -8.18 2.14
C GLU A 75 9.41 -7.62 1.30
N VAL A 76 10.06 -6.60 1.85
CA VAL A 76 11.31 -6.05 1.32
C VAL A 76 12.46 -6.97 1.76
N ASP A 77 13.54 -7.02 0.98
CA ASP A 77 14.78 -7.66 1.38
C ASP A 77 15.96 -6.69 1.34
N VAL A 78 16.94 -6.95 2.21
CA VAL A 78 18.25 -6.29 2.19
C VAL A 78 19.33 -7.35 2.33
N HIS A 79 20.09 -7.52 1.24
CA HIS A 79 21.18 -8.49 1.17
C HIS A 79 20.73 -9.94 1.47
N TRP A 80 19.47 -10.30 1.20
CA TRP A 80 18.92 -11.61 1.55
C TRP A 80 19.21 -12.66 0.47
N GLY A 81 20.42 -13.22 0.51
CA GLY A 81 20.79 -14.37 -0.30
C GLY A 81 20.66 -14.13 -1.81
N SER A 82 20.67 -15.23 -2.56
CA SER A 82 20.53 -15.19 -4.03
C SER A 82 19.13 -14.76 -4.50
N ARG A 83 18.09 -14.92 -3.67
CA ARG A 83 16.70 -14.59 -4.06
C ARG A 83 16.43 -13.10 -4.17
N SER A 84 17.23 -12.26 -3.50
CA SER A 84 17.19 -10.80 -3.63
C SER A 84 18.42 -10.27 -4.38
N GLU A 85 19.17 -11.14 -5.06
CA GLU A 85 20.46 -10.83 -5.68
C GLU A 85 21.47 -10.15 -4.74
N PHE A 86 21.33 -10.37 -3.42
CA PHE A 86 22.06 -9.65 -2.38
C PHE A 86 21.94 -8.11 -2.46
N GLU A 87 20.89 -7.58 -3.10
CA GLU A 87 20.67 -6.15 -3.24
C GLU A 87 20.03 -5.52 -2.00
N ASN A 88 20.23 -4.21 -1.84
CA ASN A 88 19.44 -3.39 -0.91
C ASN A 88 18.25 -2.81 -1.68
N GLN A 89 17.20 -3.62 -1.82
CA GLN A 89 16.05 -3.33 -2.68
C GLN A 89 15.43 -1.97 -2.37
N ILE A 90 15.38 -1.61 -1.09
CA ILE A 90 14.69 -0.38 -0.68
C ILE A 90 15.50 0.88 -0.96
N GLU A 91 16.83 0.83 -0.85
CA GLU A 91 17.69 1.94 -1.26
C GLU A 91 17.63 2.14 -2.77
N MET A 92 17.69 1.04 -3.54
CA MET A 92 17.57 1.10 -5.00
C MET A 92 16.22 1.69 -5.45
N LEU A 93 15.12 1.29 -4.80
CA LEU A 93 13.80 1.85 -5.08
C LEU A 93 13.72 3.34 -4.70
N ALA A 94 14.27 3.73 -3.55
CA ALA A 94 14.30 5.12 -3.12
C ALA A 94 15.04 6.01 -4.12
N ASP A 95 16.20 5.57 -4.60
CA ASP A 95 17.01 6.26 -5.60
C ASP A 95 16.28 6.34 -6.95
N THR A 96 15.74 5.21 -7.43
CA THR A 96 15.05 5.12 -8.73
C THR A 96 13.77 5.97 -8.78
N LEU A 97 13.07 6.08 -7.65
CA LEU A 97 11.83 6.85 -7.53
C LEU A 97 12.05 8.30 -7.08
N ASN A 98 13.28 8.65 -6.70
CA ASN A 98 13.62 9.93 -6.08
C ASN A 98 12.71 10.23 -4.87
N MET A 99 12.56 9.25 -3.98
CA MET A 99 11.70 9.33 -2.79
C MET A 99 12.53 9.14 -1.52
N GLY A 100 12.20 9.89 -0.47
CA GLY A 100 12.78 9.74 0.85
C GLY A 100 12.42 8.39 1.47
N LEU A 101 13.41 7.77 2.11
CA LEU A 101 13.32 6.41 2.65
C LEU A 101 13.22 6.42 4.19
N PHE A 102 12.24 5.68 4.72
CA PHE A 102 12.21 5.25 6.12
C PHE A 102 12.02 3.74 6.21
N TYR A 103 12.79 3.08 7.07
CA TYR A 103 12.59 1.67 7.39
C TYR A 103 13.04 1.37 8.82
N TRP A 104 12.53 0.28 9.38
CA TRP A 104 13.05 -0.29 10.61
C TRP A 104 13.71 -1.62 10.32
N THR A 105 14.99 -1.76 10.70
CA THR A 105 15.72 -3.01 10.58
C THR A 105 15.70 -3.74 11.92
N ARG A 106 15.48 -5.05 11.90
CA ARG A 106 15.90 -5.91 13.01
C ARG A 106 17.21 -6.59 12.61
N PRO A 107 18.27 -6.50 13.44
CA PRO A 107 19.47 -7.27 13.16
C PRO A 107 19.13 -8.77 13.18
N HIS A 108 19.43 -9.47 12.10
CA HIS A 108 19.39 -10.93 12.02
C HIS A 108 20.84 -11.46 11.99
N GLN A 109 21.08 -12.68 12.49
CA GLN A 109 22.44 -13.22 12.58
C GLN A 109 22.99 -13.55 11.18
N ALA A 110 24.30 -13.31 11.01
CA ALA A 110 25.11 -13.55 9.82
C ALA A 110 24.74 -12.69 8.58
N ASN A 111 25.24 -11.46 8.53
CA ASN A 111 25.31 -10.57 7.35
C ASN A 111 23.99 -10.20 6.63
N GLU A 112 22.85 -10.74 7.04
CA GLU A 112 21.54 -10.51 6.44
C GLU A 112 20.71 -9.55 7.31
N LYS A 113 20.24 -8.44 6.74
CA LYS A 113 19.31 -7.52 7.41
C LYS A 113 17.91 -7.78 6.88
N ALA A 114 16.98 -8.18 7.73
CA ALA A 114 15.58 -8.32 7.33
C ALA A 114 14.84 -6.99 7.52
N ILE A 115 14.67 -6.22 6.43
CA ILE A 115 13.68 -5.14 6.39
C ILE A 115 12.37 -5.75 5.91
N ARG A 116 11.46 -6.11 6.80
CA ARG A 116 10.18 -6.71 6.37
C ARG A 116 9.16 -5.66 5.93
N CYS A 117 9.25 -4.44 6.45
CA CYS A 117 8.39 -3.31 6.11
C CYS A 117 9.19 -2.02 6.01
N SER A 118 8.83 -1.16 5.07
CA SER A 118 9.47 0.14 4.83
C SER A 118 8.48 1.15 4.25
N ARG A 119 8.91 2.40 4.09
CA ARG A 119 8.12 3.49 3.54
C ARG A 119 8.98 4.37 2.62
N LEU A 120 8.41 4.74 1.48
CA LEU A 120 8.94 5.77 0.59
C LEU A 120 8.00 6.99 0.60
N SER A 121 8.56 8.19 0.53
CA SER A 121 7.81 9.46 0.58
C SER A 121 8.42 10.52 -0.33
N LYS A 122 7.59 11.23 -1.12
CA LYS A 122 8.02 12.45 -1.84
C LYS A 122 8.24 13.65 -0.91
N TYR A 123 7.72 13.58 0.32
CA TYR A 123 7.84 14.63 1.34
C TYR A 123 8.99 14.33 2.31
N PRO A 124 9.61 15.36 2.91
CA PRO A 124 10.63 15.19 3.94
C PRO A 124 10.15 14.36 5.14
N ILE A 125 11.01 13.49 5.64
CA ILE A 125 10.77 12.74 6.88
C ILE A 125 11.38 13.54 8.03
N ILE A 126 10.52 14.08 8.90
CA ILE A 126 10.94 14.98 9.99
C ILE A 126 11.23 14.25 11.31
N HIS A 127 10.66 13.06 11.51
CA HIS A 127 10.84 12.22 12.70
C HIS A 127 10.79 10.74 12.31
N SER A 128 11.59 9.91 12.99
CA SER A 128 11.83 8.50 12.69
C SER A 128 11.88 7.67 13.96
#